data_AF-A0A1I7V8U2-F1
#
_entry.id   AF-A0A1I7V8U2-F1
#
_cell.length_a   1.000
_cell.length_b   1.000
_cell.length_c   1.000
_cell.angle_alpha   90.00
_cell.angle_beta   90.00
_cell.angle_gamma   90.00
#
_symmetry.space_group_name_H-M   'P 1'
#
loop_
_entity.id
_entity.type
_entity.pdbx_description
1 polymer ?
#
loop_
_entity_poly.entity_id
_entity_poly.type
_entity_poly.pdbx_seq_one_letter_code
_entity_poly.pdbx_strand_id
1 'polypeptide(L)'
;MQYKRDRLHLDGVIKHMDTLDDFTGRFKEMLPSETQDRIAMLILFVLLPFGFLFEIFAILPIEHEVMSKGWNLRAGILILLGLNAFANVYKVISVGPNGNCSDLPAVQKQGYKFCYNCQLNEPPRSHHCPVCDRCAFRRDHHCSFVAVCIGHFNQRYYISAICSLWIISFVVLIWNWSFMWSSLGGFSPLQLWELIVPHLALIFRIISFSQFLCVMTFVFSFTIFVFLCYLITAQLFCLYRGQTRVEYLMDVHAYNLGFMENVRQAMGRRWLIALLVPFISSPLGSDGLSYPTRESKPLNDLKTM
;
A
#
# COMPACT_ATOMS: atom_id res chain seq x y z
N MET A 1 -6.41 11.84 58.38
CA MET A 1 -5.67 10.94 57.46
C MET A 1 -6.54 10.42 56.30
N GLN A 2 -7.83 10.16 56.52
CA GLN A 2 -8.76 9.63 55.50
C GLN A 2 -8.96 10.57 54.30
N TYR A 3 -9.21 11.86 54.56
CA TYR A 3 -9.38 12.88 53.52
C TYR A 3 -8.21 13.03 52.53
N LYS A 4 -6.97 12.74 52.96
CA LYS A 4 -5.78 12.80 52.08
C LYS A 4 -5.66 11.55 51.20
N ARG A 5 -6.18 10.40 51.69
CA ARG A 5 -6.25 9.13 50.95
C ARG A 5 -7.36 9.18 49.89
N ASP A 6 -8.49 9.79 50.22
CA ASP A 6 -9.62 9.96 49.30
C ASP A 6 -9.27 10.90 48.14
N ARG A 7 -8.49 11.97 48.38
CA ARG A 7 -7.96 12.84 47.32
C ARG A 7 -6.94 12.16 46.42
N LEU A 8 -6.00 11.40 46.97
CA LEU A 8 -5.04 10.62 46.18
C LEU A 8 -5.74 9.56 45.31
N HIS A 9 -6.84 8.98 45.79
CA HIS A 9 -7.66 8.05 45.03
C HIS A 9 -8.46 8.77 43.92
N LEU A 10 -9.03 9.95 44.20
CA LEU A 10 -9.75 10.75 43.20
C LEU A 10 -8.82 11.26 42.10
N ASP A 11 -7.64 11.77 42.47
CA ASP A 11 -6.62 12.26 41.55
C ASP A 11 -6.07 11.13 40.67
N GLY A 12 -5.95 9.91 41.23
CA GLY A 12 -5.58 8.71 40.48
C GLY A 12 -6.65 8.26 39.47
N VAL A 13 -7.93 8.38 39.84
CA VAL A 13 -9.06 8.05 38.94
C VAL A 13 -9.20 9.07 37.82
N ILE A 14 -9.09 10.38 38.12
CA ILE A 14 -9.15 11.45 37.11
C ILE A 14 -8.02 11.30 36.09
N LYS A 15 -6.78 11.07 36.57
CA LYS A 15 -5.63 10.88 35.69
C LYS A 15 -5.72 9.62 34.83
N HIS A 16 -6.39 8.57 35.31
CA HIS A 16 -6.64 7.34 34.56
C HIS A 16 -7.80 7.49 33.55
N MET A 17 -8.78 8.35 33.85
CA MET A 17 -9.82 8.73 32.89
C MET A 17 -9.26 9.60 31.78
N ASP A 18 -8.41 10.57 32.08
CA ASP A 18 -7.74 11.42 31.08
C ASP A 18 -6.83 10.60 30.14
N THR A 19 -6.12 9.60 30.66
CA THR A 19 -5.30 8.72 29.81
C THR A 19 -6.12 7.73 28.99
N LEU A 20 -7.27 7.28 29.51
CA LEU A 20 -8.20 6.46 28.74
C LEU A 20 -8.90 7.30 27.66
N ASP A 21 -9.31 8.53 27.93
CA ASP A 21 -9.89 9.43 26.94
C ASP A 21 -8.86 9.86 25.88
N ASP A 22 -7.59 10.10 26.26
CA ASP A 22 -6.47 10.30 25.32
C ASP A 22 -6.22 9.05 24.47
N PHE A 23 -6.22 7.86 25.09
CA PHE A 23 -6.03 6.61 24.34
C PHE A 23 -7.21 6.34 23.39
N THR A 24 -8.46 6.53 23.84
CA THR A 24 -9.65 6.29 23.02
C THR A 24 -9.82 7.36 21.94
N GLY A 25 -9.43 8.60 22.22
CA GLY A 25 -9.35 9.70 21.26
C GLY A 25 -8.30 9.41 20.17
N ARG A 26 -7.08 9.06 20.56
CA ARG A 26 -6.01 8.65 19.63
C ARG A 26 -6.37 7.39 18.85
N PHE A 27 -7.08 6.43 19.46
CA PHE A 27 -7.55 5.23 18.78
C PHE A 27 -8.67 5.55 17.77
N LYS A 28 -9.57 6.48 18.09
CA LYS A 28 -10.56 7.02 17.14
C LYS A 28 -9.91 7.79 15.99
N GLU A 29 -8.85 8.56 16.25
CA GLU A 29 -8.07 9.25 15.22
C GLU A 29 -7.25 8.29 14.33
N MET A 30 -6.89 7.11 14.86
CA MET A 30 -6.23 6.05 14.09
C MET A 30 -7.19 5.27 13.18
N LEU A 31 -8.50 5.30 13.45
CA LEU A 31 -9.50 4.61 12.65
C LEU A 31 -9.97 5.49 11.49
N PRO A 32 -9.98 4.99 10.25
CA PRO A 32 -10.46 5.77 9.14
C PRO A 32 -11.90 6.24 9.33
N SER A 33 -12.12 7.53 9.05
CA SER A 33 -13.44 8.16 9.02
C SER A 33 -14.28 7.61 7.88
N GLU A 34 -13.65 7.36 6.72
CA GLU A 34 -14.31 6.92 5.50
C GLU A 34 -14.65 5.42 5.49
N THR A 35 -15.86 5.10 5.03
CA THR A 35 -16.33 3.70 4.96
C THR A 35 -15.49 2.88 3.97
N GLN A 36 -15.07 3.49 2.86
CA GLN A 36 -14.20 2.86 1.86
C GLN A 36 -12.87 2.40 2.48
N ASP A 37 -12.26 3.24 3.33
CA ASP A 37 -11.01 2.94 3.99
C ASP A 37 -11.16 1.79 4.98
N ARG A 38 -12.25 1.75 5.75
CA ARG A 38 -12.56 0.62 6.65
C ARG A 38 -12.67 -0.70 5.89
N ILE A 39 -13.38 -0.71 4.76
CA ILE A 39 -13.53 -1.90 3.92
C ILE A 39 -12.18 -2.32 3.34
N ALA A 40 -11.41 -1.38 2.80
CA ALA A 40 -10.11 -1.67 2.20
C ALA A 40 -9.08 -2.17 3.23
N MET A 41 -9.08 -1.61 4.44
CA MET A 41 -8.25 -2.09 5.54
C MET A 41 -8.69 -3.48 6.03
N LEU A 42 -10.00 -3.77 6.11
CA LEU A 42 -10.49 -5.12 6.41
C LEU A 42 -9.97 -6.12 5.38
N ILE A 43 -10.00 -5.76 4.09
CA ILE A 43 -9.45 -6.60 3.02
C ILE A 43 -7.95 -6.83 3.25
N LEU A 44 -7.16 -5.77 3.44
CA LEU A 44 -5.69 -5.88 3.55
C LEU A 44 -5.23 -6.59 4.82
N PHE A 45 -5.80 -6.27 5.97
CA PHE A 45 -5.30 -6.73 7.28
C PHE A 45 -5.99 -7.97 7.81
N VAL A 46 -7.11 -8.39 7.22
CA VAL A 46 -7.86 -9.58 7.66
C VAL A 46 -8.03 -10.55 6.51
N LEU A 47 -8.74 -10.18 5.45
CA LEU A 47 -9.10 -11.14 4.39
C LEU A 47 -7.89 -11.66 3.63
N LEU A 48 -6.95 -10.80 3.23
CA LEU A 48 -5.75 -11.21 2.51
C LEU A 48 -4.81 -12.10 3.36
N PRO A 49 -4.55 -11.83 4.65
CA PRO A 49 -3.81 -12.75 5.52
C PRO A 49 -4.48 -14.12 5.66
N PHE A 50 -5.79 -14.18 5.85
CA PHE A 50 -6.50 -15.46 5.90
C PHE A 50 -6.41 -16.21 4.57
N GLY A 51 -6.59 -15.51 3.44
CA GLY A 51 -6.38 -16.07 2.10
C GLY A 51 -4.96 -16.58 1.92
N PHE A 52 -3.95 -15.83 2.36
CA PHE A 52 -2.54 -16.23 2.28
C PHE A 52 -2.24 -17.50 3.07
N LEU A 53 -2.81 -17.65 4.27
CA LEU A 53 -2.70 -18.90 5.04
C LEU A 53 -3.43 -20.06 4.34
N PHE A 54 -4.61 -19.79 3.77
CA PHE A 54 -5.36 -20.77 2.98
C PHE A 54 -4.53 -21.28 1.79
N GLU A 55 -3.83 -20.42 1.07
CA GLU A 55 -2.94 -20.84 -0.03
C GLU A 55 -1.84 -21.80 0.45
N ILE A 56 -1.22 -21.53 1.60
CA ILE A 56 -0.11 -22.35 2.14
C ILE A 56 -0.60 -23.70 2.69
N PHE A 57 -1.77 -23.72 3.34
CA PHE A 57 -2.24 -24.89 4.10
C PHE A 57 -3.36 -25.69 3.41
N ALA A 58 -4.02 -25.14 2.39
CA ALA A 58 -5.08 -25.83 1.65
C ALA A 58 -4.72 -26.08 0.19
N ILE A 59 -4.07 -25.12 -0.49
CA ILE A 59 -3.78 -25.23 -1.93
C ILE A 59 -2.40 -25.87 -2.18
N LEU A 60 -1.34 -25.33 -1.58
CA LEU A 60 0.03 -25.83 -1.76
C LEU A 60 0.19 -27.34 -1.44
N PRO A 61 -0.49 -27.92 -0.42
CA PRO A 61 -0.42 -29.35 -0.14
C PRO A 61 -0.94 -30.27 -1.25
N ILE A 62 -1.72 -29.74 -2.18
CA ILE A 62 -2.28 -30.50 -3.30
C ILE A 62 -1.19 -30.85 -4.32
N GLU A 63 -0.21 -29.96 -4.51
CA GLU A 63 0.91 -30.17 -5.43
C GLU A 63 2.16 -30.73 -4.73
N HIS A 64 2.30 -30.47 -3.44
CA HIS A 64 3.51 -30.80 -2.69
C HIS A 64 3.16 -31.37 -1.31
N GLU A 65 3.73 -32.53 -1.00
CA GLU A 65 3.61 -33.11 0.34
C GLU A 65 4.07 -32.10 1.41
N VAL A 66 3.26 -31.96 2.46
CA VAL A 66 3.48 -31.01 3.56
C VAL A 66 4.85 -31.26 4.20
N MET A 67 5.63 -30.20 4.46
CA MET A 67 7.00 -30.26 4.99
C MET A 67 8.04 -30.96 4.09
N SER A 68 7.71 -31.30 2.84
CA SER A 68 8.72 -31.69 1.85
C SER A 68 9.68 -30.53 1.54
N LYS A 69 10.83 -30.82 0.92
CA LYS A 69 11.77 -29.77 0.47
C LYS A 69 11.10 -28.75 -0.46
N GLY A 70 10.22 -29.22 -1.36
CA GLY A 70 9.47 -28.37 -2.29
C GLY A 70 8.46 -27.48 -1.57
N TRP A 71 7.70 -28.05 -0.63
CA TRP A 71 6.75 -27.30 0.19
C TRP A 71 7.46 -26.23 1.03
N ASN A 72 8.51 -26.60 1.77
CA ASN A 72 9.26 -25.70 2.65
C ASN A 72 9.88 -24.52 1.89
N LEU A 73 10.45 -24.78 0.71
CA LEU A 73 11.05 -23.71 -0.11
C LEU A 73 9.99 -22.70 -0.55
N ARG A 74 8.85 -23.15 -1.07
CA ARG A 74 7.78 -22.29 -1.58
C ARG A 74 7.08 -21.51 -0.47
N ALA A 75 6.70 -22.21 0.60
CA ALA A 75 6.11 -21.58 1.79
C ALA A 75 7.08 -20.55 2.40
N GLY A 76 8.37 -20.89 2.52
CA GLY A 76 9.40 -19.99 3.04
C GLY A 76 9.57 -18.72 2.19
N ILE A 77 9.63 -18.84 0.86
CA ILE A 77 9.71 -17.70 -0.05
C ILE A 77 8.47 -16.81 0.07
N LEU A 78 7.27 -17.40 0.07
CA LEU A 78 6.03 -16.64 0.21
C LEU A 78 5.95 -15.93 1.56
N ILE A 79 6.30 -16.62 2.65
CA ILE A 79 6.31 -16.01 3.99
C ILE A 79 7.29 -14.84 4.04
N LEU A 80 8.49 -14.98 3.45
CA LEU A 80 9.45 -13.88 3.38
C LEU A 80 8.90 -12.68 2.59
N LEU A 81 8.28 -12.92 1.44
CA LEU A 81 7.64 -11.86 0.65
C LEU A 81 6.48 -11.22 1.40
N GLY A 82 5.67 -12.02 2.10
CA GLY A 82 4.53 -11.54 2.91
C GLY A 82 5.02 -10.66 4.06
N LEU A 83 6.06 -11.08 4.79
CA LEU A 83 6.70 -10.28 5.83
C LEU A 83 7.29 -8.99 5.26
N ASN A 84 7.95 -9.04 4.09
CA ASN A 84 8.44 -7.85 3.42
C ASN A 84 7.30 -6.89 3.04
N ALA A 85 6.20 -7.40 2.48
CA ALA A 85 5.04 -6.61 2.12
C ALA A 85 4.42 -5.92 3.35
N PHE A 86 4.15 -6.66 4.43
CA PHE A 86 3.58 -6.12 5.66
C PHE A 86 4.52 -5.15 6.37
N ALA A 87 5.83 -5.42 6.38
CA ALA A 87 6.80 -4.48 6.92
C ALA A 87 6.85 -3.17 6.12
N ASN A 88 6.74 -3.22 4.80
CA ASN A 88 6.60 -2.03 3.98
C ASN A 88 5.26 -1.31 4.23
N VAL A 89 4.13 -2.01 4.35
CA VAL A 89 2.82 -1.43 4.73
C VAL A 89 2.92 -0.72 6.09
N TYR A 90 3.53 -1.36 7.08
CA TYR A 90 3.78 -0.74 8.39
C TYR A 90 4.59 0.55 8.23
N LYS A 91 5.66 0.55 7.42
CA LYS A 91 6.46 1.74 7.16
C LYS A 91 5.70 2.83 6.39
N VAL A 92 4.75 2.47 5.52
CA VAL A 92 3.88 3.46 4.85
C VAL A 92 3.09 4.26 5.88
N ILE A 93 2.47 3.54 6.84
CA ILE A 93 1.63 4.12 7.89
C ILE A 93 2.49 4.87 8.90
N SER A 94 3.55 4.25 9.41
CA SER A 94 4.36 4.80 10.50
C SER A 94 5.17 6.02 10.11
N VAL A 95 5.58 6.13 8.83
CA VAL A 95 6.36 7.27 8.32
C VAL A 95 5.44 8.36 7.79
N GLY A 96 4.34 7.99 7.12
CA GLY A 96 3.44 8.94 6.49
C GLY A 96 4.08 9.78 5.37
N PRO A 97 3.31 10.66 4.73
CA PRO A 97 3.79 11.44 3.59
C PRO A 97 4.82 12.52 3.98
N ASN A 98 4.78 13.00 5.23
CA ASN A 98 5.60 14.12 5.71
C ASN A 98 6.77 13.68 6.62
N GLY A 99 6.95 12.37 6.84
CA GLY A 99 8.02 11.85 7.68
C GLY A 99 7.91 12.38 9.11
N ASN A 100 9.03 12.84 9.67
CA ASN A 100 9.09 13.42 11.01
C ASN A 100 8.70 14.91 11.07
N CYS A 101 8.49 15.57 9.92
CA CYS A 101 7.99 16.94 9.87
C CYS A 101 6.46 16.91 9.81
N SER A 102 5.79 17.00 10.94
CA SER A 102 4.32 17.11 10.97
C SER A 102 3.84 18.48 10.45
N ASP A 103 4.61 19.54 10.72
CA ASP A 103 4.11 20.90 10.61
C ASP A 103 4.51 21.53 9.29
N LEU A 104 3.53 22.15 8.63
CA LEU A 104 3.78 23.00 7.48
C LEU A 104 4.51 24.27 7.95
N PRO A 105 5.43 24.80 7.13
CA PRO A 105 6.17 26.01 7.48
C PRO A 105 5.24 27.23 7.58
N ALA A 106 5.29 27.93 8.72
CA ALA A 106 4.60 29.21 8.91
C ALA A 106 5.21 30.34 8.06
N VAL A 107 6.45 30.17 7.59
CA VAL A 107 7.16 31.15 6.76
C VAL A 107 6.80 30.96 5.29
N GLN A 108 6.31 32.04 4.66
CA GLN A 108 6.07 32.07 3.22
C GLN A 108 7.39 32.20 2.45
N LYS A 109 7.66 31.26 1.55
CA LYS A 109 8.82 31.25 0.65
C LYS A 109 8.37 31.29 -0.80
N GLN A 110 9.29 31.63 -1.71
CA GLN A 110 8.99 31.61 -3.14
C GLN A 110 8.57 30.20 -3.58
N GLY A 111 7.46 30.11 -4.32
CA GLY A 111 6.88 28.85 -4.78
C GLY A 111 5.95 28.15 -3.78
N TYR A 112 5.81 28.67 -2.56
CA TYR A 112 4.87 28.15 -1.57
C TYR A 112 3.49 28.75 -1.82
N LYS A 113 2.44 27.96 -1.56
CA LYS A 113 1.05 28.40 -1.67
C LYS A 113 0.42 28.39 -0.28
N PHE A 114 -0.65 29.13 -0.08
CA PHE A 114 -1.37 29.11 1.20
C PHE A 114 -2.49 28.07 1.15
N CYS A 115 -2.53 27.16 2.13
CA CYS A 115 -3.63 26.22 2.29
C CYS A 115 -4.66 26.79 3.26
N TYR A 116 -5.86 27.09 2.76
CA TYR A 116 -6.94 27.64 3.58
C TYR A 116 -7.50 26.65 4.62
N ASN A 117 -7.43 25.35 4.36
CA ASN A 117 -7.87 24.34 5.33
C ASN A 117 -6.89 24.22 6.51
N CYS A 118 -5.59 24.13 6.22
CA CYS A 118 -4.54 24.01 7.24
C CYS A 118 -4.12 25.34 7.86
N GLN A 119 -4.51 26.49 7.26
CA GLN A 119 -4.07 27.83 7.66
C GLN A 119 -2.53 27.98 7.72
N LEU A 120 -1.84 27.31 6.81
CA LEU A 120 -0.38 27.23 6.76
C LEU A 120 0.11 27.20 5.29
N ASN A 121 1.40 27.43 5.07
CA ASN A 121 1.97 27.47 3.72
C ASN A 121 2.36 26.07 3.24
N GLU A 122 1.79 25.63 2.12
CA GLU A 122 2.13 24.38 1.46
C GLU A 122 3.43 24.55 0.64
N PRO A 123 4.47 23.73 0.88
CA PRO A 123 5.65 23.67 0.03
C PRO A 123 5.28 23.25 -1.41
N PRO A 124 6.18 23.45 -2.40
CA PRO A 124 5.96 22.98 -3.76
C PRO A 124 5.62 21.48 -3.77
N ARG A 125 4.69 21.07 -4.64
CA ARG A 125 4.19 19.68 -4.76
C ARG A 125 3.39 19.16 -3.56
N SER A 126 3.27 19.93 -2.48
CA SER A 126 2.39 19.60 -1.37
C SER A 126 0.95 19.98 -1.70
N HIS A 127 -0.01 19.18 -1.24
CA HIS A 127 -1.43 19.43 -1.45
C HIS A 127 -2.27 18.94 -0.27
N HIS A 128 -3.32 19.67 0.10
CA HIS A 128 -4.27 19.29 1.13
C HIS A 128 -5.09 18.05 0.74
N CYS A 129 -5.12 17.03 1.59
CA CYS A 129 -6.00 15.88 1.45
C CYS A 129 -7.23 16.04 2.35
N PRO A 130 -8.45 16.14 1.79
CA PRO A 130 -9.67 16.28 2.59
C PRO A 130 -9.97 15.07 3.49
N VAL A 131 -9.53 13.87 3.10
CA VAL A 131 -9.75 12.63 3.87
C VAL A 131 -8.82 12.58 5.09
N CYS A 132 -7.53 12.91 4.90
CA CYS A 132 -6.57 12.98 6.01
C CYS A 132 -6.67 14.29 6.81
N ASP A 133 -7.43 15.27 6.33
CA ASP A 133 -7.52 16.65 6.83
C ASP A 133 -6.14 17.32 7.08
N ARG A 134 -5.20 17.12 6.16
CA ARG A 134 -3.84 17.70 6.25
C ARG A 134 -3.17 17.79 4.89
N CYS A 135 -2.20 18.68 4.76
CA CYS A 135 -1.31 18.71 3.60
C CYS A 135 -0.29 17.57 3.64
N ALA A 136 -0.13 16.91 2.49
CA ALA A 136 0.85 15.85 2.28
C ALA A 136 1.96 16.34 1.35
N PHE A 137 3.22 16.21 1.76
CA PHE A 137 4.38 16.56 0.94
C PHE A 137 4.46 15.65 -0.29
N ARG A 138 4.72 16.25 -1.47
CA ARG A 138 4.70 15.57 -2.78
C ARG A 138 3.52 14.60 -2.88
N ARG A 139 2.30 15.11 -2.62
CA ARG A 139 1.10 14.27 -2.51
C ARG A 139 0.87 13.50 -3.80
N ASP A 140 0.79 12.19 -3.69
CA ASP A 140 0.40 11.30 -4.78
C ASP A 140 -1.09 10.99 -4.72
N HIS A 141 -1.52 10.26 -3.69
CA HIS A 141 -2.93 9.93 -3.50
C HIS A 141 -3.20 9.58 -2.04
N HIS A 142 -4.48 9.54 -1.66
CA HIS A 142 -4.91 8.90 -0.43
C HIS A 142 -5.11 7.41 -0.68
N CYS A 143 -4.41 6.54 0.04
CA CYS A 143 -4.53 5.11 -0.14
C CYS A 143 -5.48 4.50 0.89
N SER A 144 -6.68 4.12 0.45
CA SER A 144 -7.70 3.54 1.33
C SER A 144 -7.27 2.24 2.03
N PHE A 145 -6.39 1.46 1.42
CA PHE A 145 -5.90 0.19 2.01
C PHE A 145 -5.06 0.40 3.28
N VAL A 146 -4.49 1.58 3.47
CA VAL A 146 -3.64 1.92 4.63
C VAL A 146 -4.11 3.18 5.36
N ALA A 147 -5.24 3.77 4.93
CA ALA A 147 -5.84 4.99 5.48
C ALA A 147 -4.85 6.17 5.66
N VAL A 148 -3.83 6.26 4.80
CA VAL A 148 -2.86 7.35 4.82
C VAL A 148 -2.55 7.85 3.41
N CYS A 149 -2.19 9.13 3.30
CA CYS A 149 -1.67 9.68 2.06
C CYS A 149 -0.30 9.08 1.71
N ILE A 150 -0.13 8.76 0.43
CA ILE A 150 1.17 8.43 -0.17
C ILE A 150 1.79 9.73 -0.69
N GLY A 151 3.04 9.96 -0.33
CA GLY A 151 3.78 11.16 -0.67
C GLY A 151 5.28 11.00 -0.45
N HIS A 152 5.96 12.12 -0.18
CA HIS A 152 7.42 12.24 -0.25
C HIS A 152 8.17 11.15 0.51
N PHE A 153 7.86 10.97 1.80
CA PHE A 153 8.67 10.11 2.67
C PHE A 153 8.24 8.63 2.70
N ASN A 154 7.02 8.32 2.26
CA ASN A 154 6.48 6.96 2.32
C ASN A 154 6.23 6.29 0.96
N GLN A 155 6.33 7.00 -0.17
CA GLN A 155 6.10 6.43 -1.50
C GLN A 155 7.00 5.21 -1.78
N ARG A 156 8.24 5.21 -1.29
CA ARG A 156 9.15 4.06 -1.46
C ARG A 156 8.59 2.77 -0.88
N TYR A 157 8.01 2.82 0.31
CA TYR A 157 7.48 1.64 0.97
C TYR A 157 6.19 1.20 0.30
N TYR A 158 5.37 2.14 -0.20
CA TYR A 158 4.18 1.82 -0.98
C TYR A 158 4.55 1.02 -2.22
N ILE A 159 5.52 1.51 -3.02
CA ILE A 159 6.01 0.82 -4.22
C ILE A 159 6.59 -0.56 -3.86
N SER A 160 7.43 -0.65 -2.82
CA SER A 160 7.98 -1.94 -2.37
C SER A 160 6.89 -2.93 -1.94
N ALA A 161 5.87 -2.47 -1.20
CA ALA A 161 4.76 -3.32 -0.77
C ALA A 161 3.97 -3.88 -1.97
N ILE A 162 3.59 -3.03 -2.93
CA ILE A 162 2.84 -3.48 -4.11
C ILE A 162 3.68 -4.41 -5.00
N CYS A 163 5.00 -4.23 -5.09
CA CYS A 163 5.88 -5.15 -5.81
C CYS A 163 5.89 -6.55 -5.16
N SER A 164 6.05 -6.62 -3.83
CA SER A 164 6.05 -7.89 -3.10
C SER A 164 4.68 -8.59 -3.19
N LEU A 165 3.59 -7.84 -3.02
CA LEU A 165 2.22 -8.37 -3.19
C LEU A 165 1.98 -8.85 -4.63
N TRP A 166 2.48 -8.14 -5.64
CA TRP A 166 2.35 -8.53 -7.04
C TRP A 166 3.04 -9.87 -7.30
N ILE A 167 4.28 -10.07 -6.81
CA ILE A 167 4.99 -11.34 -6.93
C ILE A 167 4.23 -12.48 -6.22
N ILE A 168 3.74 -12.24 -5.00
CA ILE A 168 2.92 -13.23 -4.27
C ILE A 168 1.68 -13.59 -5.08
N SER A 169 0.94 -12.59 -5.57
CA SER A 169 -0.30 -12.80 -6.31
C SER A 169 -0.08 -13.55 -7.62
N PHE A 170 1.06 -13.36 -8.29
CA PHE A 170 1.41 -14.08 -9.50
C PHE A 170 1.66 -15.57 -9.20
N VAL A 171 2.40 -15.89 -8.13
CA VAL A 171 2.64 -17.28 -7.72
C VAL A 171 1.33 -17.96 -7.32
N VAL A 172 0.51 -17.29 -6.50
CA VAL A 172 -0.80 -17.79 -6.08
C VAL A 172 -1.74 -18.01 -7.27
N LEU A 173 -1.74 -17.10 -8.25
CA LEU A 173 -2.54 -17.23 -9.47
C LEU A 173 -2.17 -18.50 -10.26
N ILE A 174 -0.88 -18.83 -10.35
CA ILE A 174 -0.41 -20.05 -11.04
C ILE A 174 -0.92 -21.30 -10.32
N TRP A 175 -0.83 -21.34 -8.98
CA TRP A 175 -1.33 -22.47 -8.19
C TRP A 175 -2.84 -22.62 -8.28
N ASN A 176 -3.58 -21.53 -8.16
CA ASN A 176 -5.04 -21.55 -8.28
C ASN A 176 -5.49 -21.93 -9.70
N TRP A 177 -4.75 -21.52 -10.73
CA TRP A 177 -4.99 -21.99 -12.10
C TRP A 177 -4.80 -23.51 -12.21
N SER A 178 -3.67 -24.02 -11.72
CA SER A 178 -3.35 -25.46 -11.72
C SER A 178 -4.39 -26.29 -10.96
N PHE A 179 -4.78 -25.83 -9.76
CA PHE A 179 -5.77 -26.47 -8.92
C PHE A 179 -7.16 -26.47 -9.55
N MET A 180 -7.61 -25.33 -10.08
CA MET A 180 -8.88 -25.21 -10.80
C MET A 180 -8.89 -26.13 -12.03
N TRP A 181 -7.82 -26.12 -12.82
CA TRP A 181 -7.68 -26.94 -14.02
C TRP A 181 -7.81 -28.43 -13.73
N SER A 182 -7.15 -28.90 -12.67
CA SER A 182 -7.21 -30.29 -12.22
C SER A 182 -8.60 -30.65 -11.67
N SER A 183 -9.26 -29.71 -10.97
CA SER A 183 -10.58 -29.91 -10.37
C SER A 183 -11.72 -29.96 -11.40
N LEU A 184 -11.58 -29.25 -12.54
CA LEU A 184 -12.58 -29.20 -13.60
C LEU A 184 -12.33 -30.23 -14.71
N GLY A 185 -11.16 -30.88 -14.75
CA GLY A 185 -10.84 -31.92 -15.73
C GLY A 185 -10.34 -31.39 -17.08
N GLY A 186 -9.74 -30.20 -17.14
CA GLY A 186 -9.10 -29.65 -18.35
C GLY A 186 -9.84 -28.48 -19.02
N PHE A 187 -9.65 -28.32 -20.35
CA PHE A 187 -10.29 -27.26 -21.16
C PHE A 187 -11.31 -27.80 -22.16
N SER A 188 -12.45 -27.12 -22.17
CA SER A 188 -13.57 -27.28 -23.07
C SER A 188 -14.32 -25.95 -23.12
N PRO A 189 -15.03 -25.65 -24.23
CA PRO A 189 -15.87 -24.46 -24.32
C PRO A 189 -16.92 -24.32 -23.21
N LEU A 190 -17.37 -25.45 -22.63
CA LEU A 190 -18.30 -25.48 -21.49
C LEU A 190 -17.66 -24.96 -20.20
N GLN A 191 -16.39 -25.28 -19.95
CA GLN A 191 -15.66 -24.79 -18.77
C GLN A 191 -15.37 -23.28 -18.84
N LEU A 192 -15.24 -22.72 -20.04
CA LEU A 192 -15.14 -21.26 -20.20
C LEU A 192 -16.45 -20.57 -19.76
N TRP A 193 -17.60 -21.17 -20.06
CA TRP A 193 -18.91 -20.68 -19.59
C TRP A 193 -19.05 -20.80 -18.07
N GLU A 194 -18.59 -21.90 -17.47
CA GLU A 194 -18.58 -22.11 -16.02
C GLU A 194 -17.72 -21.07 -15.28
N LEU A 195 -16.61 -20.61 -15.89
CA LEU A 195 -15.78 -19.55 -15.33
C LEU A 195 -16.47 -18.18 -15.37
N ILE A 196 -17.25 -17.90 -16.41
CA ILE A 196 -17.95 -16.62 -16.59
C ILE A 196 -19.19 -16.54 -15.68
N VAL A 197 -19.91 -17.65 -15.50
CA VAL A 197 -21.16 -17.69 -14.72
C VAL A 197 -21.20 -18.86 -13.71
N PRO A 198 -20.26 -18.93 -12.74
CA PRO A 198 -20.11 -20.08 -11.85
C PRO A 198 -21.32 -20.32 -10.94
N HIS A 199 -22.06 -19.24 -10.60
CA HIS A 199 -23.26 -19.33 -9.77
C HIS A 199 -24.40 -20.09 -10.47
N LEU A 200 -24.60 -19.87 -11.79
CA LEU A 200 -25.61 -20.62 -12.55
C LEU A 200 -25.19 -22.07 -12.70
N ALA A 201 -23.90 -22.33 -12.96
CA ALA A 201 -23.37 -23.70 -13.03
C ALA A 201 -23.62 -24.48 -11.72
N LEU A 202 -23.49 -23.83 -10.57
CA LEU A 202 -23.83 -24.42 -9.27
C LEU A 202 -25.35 -24.65 -9.11
N ILE A 203 -26.19 -23.66 -9.45
CA ILE A 203 -27.66 -23.77 -9.34
C ILE A 203 -28.20 -24.91 -10.20
N PHE A 204 -27.71 -25.05 -11.43
CA PHE A 204 -28.08 -26.12 -12.35
C PHE A 204 -27.35 -27.44 -12.07
N ARG A 205 -26.52 -27.52 -11.02
CA ARG A 205 -25.75 -28.71 -10.61
C ARG A 205 -24.83 -29.26 -11.71
N ILE A 206 -24.31 -28.38 -12.57
CA ILE A 206 -23.28 -28.69 -13.57
C ILE A 206 -21.94 -28.91 -12.87
N ILE A 207 -21.65 -28.10 -11.85
CA ILE A 207 -20.46 -28.21 -11.01
C ILE A 207 -20.84 -28.53 -9.56
N SER A 208 -19.98 -29.24 -8.85
CA SER A 208 -20.10 -29.47 -7.42
C SER A 208 -19.79 -28.20 -6.61
N PHE A 209 -20.20 -28.16 -5.34
CA PHE A 209 -19.88 -27.05 -4.45
C PHE A 209 -18.36 -26.85 -4.28
N SER A 210 -17.58 -27.93 -4.26
CA SER A 210 -16.12 -27.85 -4.19
C SER A 210 -15.53 -27.20 -5.45
N GLN A 211 -16.00 -27.60 -6.64
CA GLN A 211 -15.56 -27.01 -7.90
C GLN A 211 -15.94 -25.53 -8.00
N PHE A 212 -17.14 -25.15 -7.52
CA PHE A 212 -17.53 -23.75 -7.39
C PHE A 212 -16.54 -22.96 -6.53
N LEU A 213 -16.16 -23.48 -5.36
CA LEU A 213 -15.16 -22.82 -4.51
C LEU A 213 -13.81 -22.68 -5.20
N CYS A 214 -13.34 -23.70 -5.93
CA CYS A 214 -12.09 -23.62 -6.70
C CYS A 214 -12.14 -22.48 -7.74
N VAL A 215 -13.23 -22.37 -8.48
CA VAL A 215 -13.44 -21.29 -9.47
C VAL A 215 -13.46 -19.93 -8.78
N MET A 216 -14.17 -19.79 -7.65
CA MET A 216 -14.23 -18.52 -6.91
C MET A 216 -12.86 -18.10 -6.37
N THR A 217 -12.05 -19.03 -5.86
CA THR A 217 -10.66 -18.75 -5.42
C THR A 217 -9.78 -18.30 -6.57
N PHE A 218 -9.89 -18.95 -7.75
CA PHE A 218 -9.18 -18.51 -8.94
C PHE A 218 -9.61 -17.11 -9.40
N VAL A 219 -10.92 -16.84 -9.50
CA VAL A 219 -11.44 -15.52 -9.90
C VAL A 219 -11.00 -14.43 -8.92
N PHE A 220 -11.01 -14.72 -7.61
CA PHE A 220 -10.53 -13.78 -6.60
C PHE A 220 -9.03 -13.49 -6.76
N SER A 221 -8.19 -14.52 -6.87
CA SER A 221 -6.74 -14.34 -7.06
C SER A 221 -6.40 -13.62 -8.37
N PHE A 222 -7.12 -13.90 -9.46
CA PHE A 222 -7.00 -13.19 -10.73
C PHE A 222 -7.37 -11.71 -10.59
N THR A 223 -8.46 -11.40 -9.88
CA THR A 223 -8.90 -10.02 -9.64
C THR A 223 -7.85 -9.24 -8.85
N ILE A 224 -7.27 -9.85 -7.80
CA ILE A 224 -6.19 -9.25 -7.02
C ILE A 224 -4.94 -9.03 -7.89
N PHE A 225 -4.55 -9.99 -8.72
CA PHE A 225 -3.41 -9.86 -9.63
C PHE A 225 -3.61 -8.71 -10.62
N VAL A 226 -4.77 -8.62 -11.28
CA VAL A 226 -5.10 -7.53 -12.21
C VAL A 226 -5.09 -6.17 -11.50
N PHE A 227 -5.64 -6.09 -10.29
CA PHE A 227 -5.61 -4.86 -9.50
C PHE A 227 -4.17 -4.44 -9.15
N LEU A 228 -3.30 -5.39 -8.75
CA LEU A 228 -1.90 -5.11 -8.47
C LEU A 228 -1.11 -4.71 -9.74
N CYS A 229 -1.39 -5.32 -10.89
CA CYS A 229 -0.87 -4.89 -12.19
C CYS A 229 -1.23 -3.42 -12.45
N TYR A 230 -2.50 -3.04 -12.24
CA TYR A 230 -2.94 -1.65 -12.37
C TYR A 230 -2.14 -0.70 -11.45
N LEU A 231 -1.97 -1.05 -10.17
CA LEU A 231 -1.22 -0.22 -9.22
C LEU A 231 0.26 -0.04 -9.62
N ILE A 232 0.92 -1.12 -10.05
CA ILE A 232 2.31 -1.10 -10.53
C ILE A 232 2.41 -0.21 -11.78
N THR A 233 1.54 -0.41 -12.77
CA THR A 233 1.52 0.40 -14.00
C THR A 233 1.26 1.87 -13.69
N ALA A 234 0.35 2.19 -12.77
CA ALA A 234 0.07 3.56 -12.38
C ALA A 234 1.29 4.26 -11.76
N GLN A 235 2.01 3.59 -10.85
CA GLN A 235 3.24 4.15 -10.27
C GLN A 235 4.36 4.25 -11.30
N LEU A 236 4.56 3.23 -12.15
CA LEU A 236 5.55 3.29 -13.23
C LEU A 236 5.27 4.43 -14.20
N PHE A 237 4.00 4.67 -14.55
CA PHE A 237 3.59 5.80 -15.38
C PHE A 237 3.95 7.15 -14.75
N CYS A 238 3.64 7.33 -13.45
CA CYS A 238 3.98 8.53 -12.70
C CYS A 238 5.50 8.74 -12.61
N LEU A 239 6.27 7.68 -12.35
CA LEU A 239 7.74 7.72 -12.34
C LEU A 239 8.34 8.05 -13.71
N TYR A 240 7.79 7.48 -14.79
CA TYR A 240 8.21 7.77 -16.15
C TYR A 240 8.00 9.25 -16.50
N ARG A 241 6.86 9.82 -16.10
CA ARG A 241 6.52 11.23 -16.31
C ARG A 241 7.20 12.18 -15.32
N GLY A 242 7.74 11.68 -14.20
CA GLY A 242 8.27 12.51 -13.11
C GLY A 242 7.19 13.29 -12.36
N GLN A 243 5.96 12.80 -12.39
CA GLN A 243 4.77 13.41 -11.80
C GLN A 243 4.27 12.58 -10.62
N THR A 244 3.55 13.20 -9.71
CA THR A 244 2.58 12.50 -8.84
C THR A 244 1.22 12.40 -9.55
N ARG A 245 0.30 11.59 -9.02
CA ARG A 245 -1.08 11.54 -9.57
C ARG A 245 -1.77 12.90 -9.52
N VAL A 246 -1.59 13.69 -8.46
CA VAL A 246 -2.14 15.06 -8.38
C VAL A 246 -1.53 15.95 -9.46
N GLU A 247 -0.22 15.91 -9.64
CA GLU A 247 0.48 16.70 -10.66
C GLU A 247 0.05 16.35 -12.08
N TYR A 248 -0.18 15.07 -12.36
CA TYR A 248 -0.74 14.62 -13.64
C TYR A 248 -2.13 15.21 -13.89
N LEU A 249 -3.01 15.20 -12.89
CA LEU A 249 -4.36 15.78 -13.01
C LEU A 249 -4.35 17.31 -13.15
N MET A 250 -3.29 17.97 -12.65
CA MET A 250 -3.09 19.41 -12.74
C MET A 250 -2.20 19.84 -13.93
N ASP A 251 -1.81 18.91 -14.81
CA ASP A 251 -0.96 19.15 -15.97
C ASP A 251 0.44 19.75 -15.66
N VAL A 252 1.00 19.39 -14.50
CA VAL A 252 2.29 19.94 -14.02
C VAL A 252 3.48 19.11 -14.51
N HIS A 253 4.36 19.68 -15.34
CA HIS A 253 5.48 18.97 -15.98
C HIS A 253 6.89 19.37 -15.50
N ALA A 254 6.98 20.27 -14.52
CA ALA A 254 8.23 20.92 -14.12
C ALA A 254 9.28 19.97 -13.48
N TYR A 255 8.86 18.81 -12.97
CA TYR A 255 9.67 17.91 -12.14
C TYR A 255 10.17 16.66 -12.87
N ASN A 256 9.97 16.55 -14.18
CA ASN A 256 10.50 15.42 -14.95
C ASN A 256 12.00 15.58 -15.21
N LEU A 257 12.84 14.91 -14.42
CA LEU A 257 14.30 15.00 -14.50
C LEU A 257 14.95 13.83 -15.25
N GLY A 258 14.14 12.97 -15.88
CA GLY A 258 14.52 11.70 -16.51
C GLY A 258 14.20 10.50 -15.62
N PHE A 259 13.84 9.37 -16.24
CA PHE A 259 13.24 8.22 -15.55
C PHE A 259 14.03 7.75 -14.32
N MET A 260 15.34 7.54 -14.46
CA MET A 260 16.18 7.10 -13.33
C MET A 260 16.24 8.11 -12.19
N GLU A 261 16.21 9.41 -12.50
CA GLU A 261 16.22 10.44 -11.47
C GLU A 261 14.86 10.54 -10.78
N ASN A 262 13.77 10.37 -11.53
CA ASN A 262 12.43 10.30 -10.97
C ASN A 262 12.28 9.09 -10.03
N VAL A 263 12.87 7.93 -10.39
CA VAL A 263 12.95 6.76 -9.52
C VAL A 263 13.75 7.08 -8.25
N ARG A 264 14.91 7.74 -8.34
CA ARG A 264 15.69 8.14 -7.15
C ARG A 264 14.96 9.15 -6.27
N GLN A 265 14.17 10.05 -6.84
CA GLN A 265 13.33 10.98 -6.07
C GLN A 265 12.20 10.29 -5.30
N ALA A 266 11.68 9.17 -5.80
CA ALA A 266 10.62 8.41 -5.12
C ALA A 266 11.15 7.33 -4.17
N MET A 267 12.21 6.62 -4.57
CA MET A 267 12.69 5.40 -3.92
C MET A 267 14.02 5.60 -3.17
N GLY A 268 14.70 6.72 -3.39
CA GLY A 268 16.02 7.04 -2.84
C GLY A 268 17.20 6.39 -3.57
N ARG A 269 18.42 6.71 -3.13
CA ARG A 269 19.67 6.27 -3.79
C ARG A 269 19.91 4.76 -3.78
N ARG A 270 19.37 4.03 -2.79
CA ARG A 270 19.56 2.58 -2.61
C ARG A 270 18.28 1.80 -2.94
N TRP A 271 17.54 2.25 -3.94
CA TRP A 271 16.18 1.77 -4.23
C TRP A 271 16.08 0.26 -4.48
N LEU A 272 17.04 -0.35 -5.18
CA LEU A 272 17.04 -1.80 -5.44
C LEU A 272 17.06 -2.61 -4.14
N ILE A 273 17.91 -2.24 -3.19
CA ILE A 273 18.00 -2.93 -1.89
C ILE A 273 16.77 -2.61 -1.03
N ALA A 274 16.23 -1.40 -1.16
CA ALA A 274 15.02 -0.99 -0.44
C ALA A 274 13.74 -1.73 -0.89
N LEU A 275 13.73 -2.34 -2.09
CA LEU A 275 12.67 -3.28 -2.49
C LEU A 275 12.70 -4.55 -1.63
N LEU A 276 13.90 -5.07 -1.34
CA LEU A 276 14.08 -6.35 -0.65
C LEU A 276 14.04 -6.21 0.89
N VAL A 277 14.47 -5.07 1.43
CA VAL A 277 14.57 -4.86 2.88
C VAL A 277 14.00 -3.49 3.27
N PRO A 278 12.80 -3.43 3.88
CA PRO A 278 12.14 -2.16 4.19
C PRO A 278 12.89 -1.30 5.22
N PHE A 279 13.67 -1.94 6.09
CA PHE A 279 14.38 -1.27 7.18
C PHE A 279 15.69 -0.62 6.75
N ILE A 280 16.16 -0.89 5.53
CA ILE A 280 17.37 -0.24 5.01
C ILE A 280 17.05 1.19 4.56
N SER A 281 17.84 2.13 5.07
CA SER A 281 17.77 3.53 4.66
C SER A 281 18.14 3.67 3.18
N SER A 282 17.23 4.28 2.42
CA SER A 282 17.45 4.73 1.05
C SER A 282 17.26 6.25 1.04
N PRO A 283 18.34 7.04 1.20
CA PRO A 283 18.23 8.48 1.36
C PRO A 283 17.61 9.13 0.12
N LEU A 284 16.63 10.01 0.35
CA LEU A 284 16.04 10.89 -0.66
C LEU A 284 16.96 12.11 -0.88
N GLY A 285 16.91 12.70 -2.08
CA GLY A 285 17.68 13.91 -2.41
C GLY A 285 17.06 15.22 -1.90
N SER A 286 15.80 15.18 -1.47
CA SER A 286 15.03 16.33 -0.99
C SER A 286 14.46 16.03 0.41
N ASP A 287 14.33 17.09 1.20
CA ASP A 287 13.73 17.12 2.54
C ASP A 287 12.19 17.25 2.53
N GLY A 288 11.58 17.30 1.34
CA GLY A 288 10.15 17.48 1.18
C GLY A 288 9.69 18.94 1.09
N LEU A 289 10.60 19.90 1.30
CA LEU A 289 10.30 21.34 1.31
C LEU A 289 10.78 22.06 0.04
N SER A 290 11.69 21.43 -0.69
CA SER A 290 12.25 21.94 -1.96
C SER A 290 12.51 20.79 -2.93
N TYR A 291 12.33 21.05 -4.24
CA TYR A 291 12.47 20.02 -5.28
C TYR A 291 13.21 20.59 -6.50
N PRO A 292 14.14 19.82 -7.08
CA PRO A 292 14.78 20.20 -8.34
C PRO A 292 13.77 20.20 -9.50
N THR A 293 13.83 21.24 -10.34
CA THR A 293 13.02 21.40 -11.56
C THR A 293 13.89 21.23 -12.81
N ARG A 294 13.25 21.04 -13.97
CA ARG A 294 13.96 20.94 -15.26
C ARG A 294 14.83 22.17 -15.54
N GLU A 295 14.34 23.36 -15.19
CA GLU A 295 15.06 24.63 -15.37
C GLU A 295 16.25 24.77 -14.42
N SER A 296 16.23 24.11 -13.27
CA SER A 296 17.34 24.11 -12.32
C SER A 296 18.51 23.18 -12.70
N LYS A 297 18.35 22.32 -13.71
CA LYS A 297 19.43 21.44 -14.20
C LYS A 297 20.35 22.22 -15.15
N PRO A 298 21.67 22.29 -14.92
CA PRO A 298 22.60 22.90 -15.86
C PRO A 298 22.56 22.18 -17.23
N LEU A 299 22.58 22.96 -18.31
CA LEU A 299 22.42 22.51 -19.71
C LEU A 299 23.38 21.38 -20.16
N ASN A 300 24.51 21.19 -19.46
CA ASN A 300 25.50 20.17 -19.81
C ASN A 300 25.05 18.72 -19.49
N ASP A 301 24.07 18.54 -18.61
CA ASP A 301 23.57 17.22 -18.19
C ASP A 301 22.37 16.72 -19.04
N LEU A 302 21.91 17.52 -20.00
CA LEU A 302 20.81 17.15 -20.93
C LEU A 302 21.30 16.44 -22.19
N LYS A 303 22.62 16.40 -22.44
CA LYS A 303 23.22 15.81 -23.65
C LYS A 303 23.58 14.33 -23.52
N THR A 304 23.29 13.69 -22.39
CA THR A 304 23.63 12.29 -22.10
C THR A 304 22.41 11.40 -21.83
N MET A 305 21.21 11.82 -22.24
CA MET A 305 19.99 10.99 -22.22
C MET A 305 19.66 10.43 -23.59
#